data_AF-A0A396ZV47-F1
#
_entry.id   AF-A0A396ZV47-F1
#
_cell.length_a   1.000
_cell.length_b   1.000
_cell.length_c   1.000
_cell.angle_alpha   90.00
_cell.angle_beta   90.00
_cell.angle_gamma   90.00
#
_symmetry.space_group_name_H-M   'P 1'
#
loop_
_entity.id
_entity.type
_entity.pdbx_description
1 polymer ?
#
loop_
_entity_poly.entity_id
_entity_poly.type
_entity_poly.pdbx_seq_one_letter_code
_entity_poly.pdbx_strand_id
1 'polypeptide(L)'
;MLHLRCVVVGKGHPFSVTIASNASVRELKTKVFGENLHMTTSVADDLQLYRVDGLEEGDDGQVLHHGNFVDMTRASLSGFGDDKTNMPATSYLSRWFNTAEVAAGQIHVVVSSVDDMGDQTRWTELNDVLPRRKALQHRGVDSAAISDVSWSDVRAVFDKYTIKQEFPRQAIPAQAMDALDMYLKMIAMSFGPIDARSSDVTTRKYFITPIFLHVASAAGANMVLDEEVRGMRVRVHGRLDFVLVCGVTRICLVQPTDGDMKQAMADVLLACEAVADAEDAAVVYGIATDCLSWVFVKREPSHILTAEMSLQVDDDRHLTHESLQRVAETIHAMLMVMNK
;
A
#
# COMPACT_ATOMS: atom_id res chain seq x y z
N MET A 1 -14.31 -18.87 -28.24
CA MET A 1 -12.85 -18.83 -28.06
C MET A 1 -12.40 -17.40 -28.32
N LEU A 2 -11.48 -16.89 -27.51
CA LEU A 2 -10.83 -15.60 -27.70
C LEU A 2 -9.43 -15.85 -28.30
N HIS A 3 -9.07 -15.05 -29.29
CA HIS A 3 -7.73 -15.01 -29.88
C HIS A 3 -7.10 -13.66 -29.50
N LEU A 4 -6.47 -13.61 -28.33
CA LEU A 4 -5.93 -12.38 -27.79
C LEU A 4 -4.52 -12.16 -28.31
N ARG A 5 -4.24 -10.94 -28.75
CA ARG A 5 -2.88 -10.50 -29.06
C ARG A 5 -2.29 -9.81 -27.84
N CYS A 6 -1.18 -10.33 -27.35
CA CYS A 6 -0.52 -9.88 -26.14
C CYS A 6 0.85 -9.30 -26.49
N VAL A 7 1.33 -8.33 -25.71
CA VAL A 7 2.70 -7.81 -25.83
C VAL A 7 3.26 -7.62 -24.44
N VAL A 8 4.56 -7.86 -24.26
CA VAL A 8 5.23 -7.59 -22.98
C VAL A 8 5.98 -6.28 -23.09
N VAL A 9 5.77 -5.42 -22.11
CA VAL A 9 6.64 -4.24 -21.90
C VAL A 9 8.09 -4.73 -21.75
N GLY A 10 9.06 -3.99 -22.28
CA GLY A 10 10.48 -4.34 -22.24
C GLY A 10 10.93 -5.44 -23.22
N LYS A 11 10.02 -6.12 -23.93
CA LYS A 11 10.38 -7.24 -24.83
C LYS A 11 9.94 -7.12 -26.28
N GLY A 12 9.25 -6.04 -26.64
CA GLY A 12 9.09 -5.62 -28.03
C GLY A 12 8.02 -6.35 -28.85
N HIS A 13 7.98 -7.68 -28.81
CA HIS A 13 7.25 -8.45 -29.82
C HIS A 13 5.86 -8.93 -29.33
N PRO A 14 4.77 -8.58 -30.06
CA PRO A 14 3.46 -9.16 -29.82
C PRO A 14 3.42 -10.66 -30.14
N PHE A 15 2.57 -11.40 -29.42
CA PHE A 15 2.33 -12.82 -29.60
C PHE A 15 0.86 -13.14 -29.35
N SER A 16 0.41 -14.29 -29.84
CA SER A 16 -1.02 -14.66 -29.80
C SER A 16 -1.29 -15.72 -28.74
N VAL A 17 -2.34 -15.51 -27.95
CA VAL A 17 -2.84 -16.47 -26.96
C VAL A 17 -4.28 -16.84 -27.27
N THR A 18 -4.54 -18.14 -27.42
CA THR A 18 -5.91 -18.64 -27.60
C THR A 18 -6.45 -19.14 -26.27
N ILE A 19 -7.61 -18.64 -25.83
CA ILE A 19 -8.20 -18.98 -24.53
C ILE A 19 -9.74 -19.02 -24.59
N ALA A 20 -10.37 -19.79 -23.70
CA ALA A 20 -11.82 -19.82 -23.60
C ALA A 20 -12.37 -18.46 -23.14
N SER A 21 -13.50 -18.01 -23.69
CA SER A 21 -14.08 -16.69 -23.37
C SER A 21 -14.61 -16.59 -21.93
N ASN A 22 -14.98 -17.71 -21.34
CA ASN A 22 -15.37 -17.83 -19.94
C ASN A 22 -14.20 -18.13 -18.99
N ALA A 23 -12.96 -18.14 -19.50
CA ALA A 23 -11.78 -18.31 -18.66
C ALA A 23 -11.56 -17.08 -17.77
N SER A 24 -10.83 -17.30 -16.69
CA SER A 24 -10.35 -16.25 -15.79
C SER A 24 -9.10 -15.55 -16.34
N VAL A 25 -8.84 -14.34 -15.85
CA VAL A 25 -7.57 -13.65 -16.11
C VAL A 25 -6.39 -14.45 -15.56
N ARG A 26 -6.55 -15.21 -14.47
CA ARG A 26 -5.50 -16.11 -13.95
C ARG A 26 -5.09 -17.20 -14.95
N GLU A 27 -6.06 -17.80 -15.62
CA GLU A 27 -5.78 -18.79 -16.67
C GLU A 27 -5.08 -18.13 -17.86
N LEU A 28 -5.44 -16.89 -18.19
CA LEU A 28 -4.73 -16.10 -19.19
C LEU A 28 -3.28 -15.83 -18.77
N LYS A 29 -3.03 -15.42 -17.52
CA LYS A 29 -1.66 -15.25 -16.99
C LYS A 29 -0.83 -16.51 -17.16
N THR A 30 -1.41 -17.67 -16.83
CA THR A 30 -0.74 -18.97 -16.97
C THR A 30 -0.39 -19.29 -18.43
N LYS A 31 -1.30 -19.00 -19.36
CA LYS A 31 -1.03 -19.18 -20.80
C LYS A 31 0.02 -18.21 -21.33
N VAL A 32 -0.10 -16.93 -20.99
CA VAL A 32 0.87 -15.88 -21.35
C VAL A 32 2.27 -16.25 -20.86
N PHE A 33 2.37 -16.73 -19.62
CA PHE A 33 3.62 -17.23 -19.06
C PHE A 33 4.18 -18.42 -19.84
N GLY A 34 3.33 -19.40 -20.19
CA GLY A 34 3.76 -20.59 -20.93
C GLY A 34 4.18 -20.33 -22.38
N GLU A 35 3.52 -19.39 -23.07
CA GLU A 35 3.84 -19.01 -24.45
C GLU A 35 5.08 -18.10 -24.55
N ASN A 36 5.43 -17.40 -23.46
CA ASN A 36 6.57 -16.47 -23.42
C ASN A 36 7.70 -16.98 -22.52
N LEU A 37 8.29 -18.11 -22.93
CA LEU A 37 9.37 -18.91 -22.29
C LEU A 37 10.65 -18.15 -21.86
N HIS A 38 10.71 -16.83 -22.00
CA HIS A 38 11.87 -16.00 -21.67
C HIS A 38 11.64 -15.02 -20.52
N MET A 39 10.48 -14.99 -19.88
CA MET A 39 10.25 -14.17 -18.69
C MET A 39 11.16 -14.62 -17.54
N THR A 40 11.90 -13.68 -16.95
CA THR A 40 12.74 -13.86 -15.75
C THR A 40 11.92 -13.99 -14.47
N THR A 41 10.59 -13.86 -14.56
CA THR A 41 9.66 -14.00 -13.43
C THR A 41 9.56 -15.46 -13.01
N SER A 42 9.62 -15.71 -11.69
CA SER A 42 9.65 -17.06 -11.14
C SER A 42 8.31 -17.80 -11.24
N VAL A 43 7.18 -17.09 -11.38
CA VAL A 43 5.83 -17.69 -11.45
C VAL A 43 4.87 -16.84 -12.29
N ALA A 44 3.88 -17.46 -12.95
CA ALA A 44 2.82 -16.78 -13.70
C ALA A 44 1.98 -15.78 -12.84
N ASP A 45 1.92 -15.99 -11.53
CA ASP A 45 1.20 -15.09 -10.60
C ASP A 45 1.90 -13.73 -10.47
N ASP A 46 3.20 -13.63 -10.82
CA ASP A 46 4.00 -12.39 -10.82
C ASP A 46 3.71 -11.51 -12.05
N LEU A 47 2.91 -11.96 -13.02
CA LEU A 47 2.55 -11.15 -14.18
C LEU A 47 1.37 -10.24 -13.87
N GLN A 48 1.43 -8.98 -14.29
CA GLN A 48 0.25 -8.11 -14.31
C GLN A 48 -0.24 -7.92 -15.75
N LEU A 49 -1.55 -8.07 -15.94
CA LEU A 49 -2.18 -7.93 -17.25
C LEU A 49 -3.01 -6.66 -17.26
N TYR A 50 -2.83 -5.86 -18.31
CA TYR A 50 -3.56 -4.62 -18.53
C TYR A 50 -4.24 -4.70 -19.89
N ARG A 51 -5.48 -4.22 -19.95
CA ARG A 51 -6.08 -3.81 -21.22
C ARG A 51 -5.64 -2.38 -21.47
N VAL A 52 -5.16 -2.09 -22.68
CA VAL A 52 -4.82 -0.73 -23.09
C VAL A 52 -5.65 -0.39 -24.32
N ASP A 53 -6.37 0.72 -24.24
CA ASP A 53 -7.19 1.21 -25.35
C ASP A 53 -6.30 1.92 -26.40
N GLY A 54 -6.63 1.77 -27.69
CA GLY A 54 -5.88 2.41 -28.78
C GLY A 54 -4.55 1.75 -29.15
N LEU A 55 -4.26 0.55 -28.65
CA LEU A 55 -3.04 -0.20 -29.00
C LEU A 55 -3.27 -1.15 -30.18
N GLU A 56 -2.49 -1.02 -31.24
CA GLU A 56 -2.62 -1.79 -32.48
C GLU A 56 -1.26 -2.18 -33.06
N GLU A 57 -1.24 -3.24 -33.86
CA GLU A 57 -0.07 -3.66 -34.63
C GLU A 57 -0.23 -3.18 -36.08
N GLY A 58 0.70 -2.33 -36.52
CA GLY A 58 0.76 -1.85 -37.89
C GLY A 58 1.13 -2.94 -38.89
N ASP A 59 0.97 -2.63 -40.19
CA ASP A 59 1.22 -3.56 -41.29
C ASP A 59 2.68 -4.08 -41.35
N ASP A 60 3.62 -3.34 -40.76
CA ASP A 60 5.04 -3.66 -40.67
C ASP A 60 5.42 -4.37 -39.35
N GLY A 61 4.42 -4.73 -38.53
CA GLY A 61 4.61 -5.39 -37.23
C GLY A 61 4.99 -4.44 -36.09
N GLN A 62 5.00 -3.12 -36.33
CA GLN A 62 5.25 -2.14 -35.28
C GLN A 62 4.05 -1.98 -34.36
N VAL A 63 4.30 -1.69 -33.09
CA VAL A 63 3.24 -1.38 -32.12
C VAL A 63 2.94 0.11 -32.17
N LEU A 64 1.67 0.45 -32.35
CA LEU A 64 1.17 1.81 -32.38
C LEU A 64 0.22 2.03 -31.18
N HIS A 65 0.31 3.20 -30.56
CA HIS A 65 -0.63 3.69 -29.56
C HIS A 65 -1.28 4.98 -30.05
N HIS A 66 -2.59 4.94 -30.32
CA HIS A 66 -3.34 5.99 -31.00
C HIS A 66 -2.66 6.46 -32.29
N GLY A 67 -2.17 5.51 -33.10
CA GLY A 67 -1.47 5.76 -34.36
C GLY A 67 0.00 6.20 -34.23
N ASN A 68 0.54 6.37 -33.01
CA ASN A 68 1.95 6.73 -32.80
C ASN A 68 2.80 5.51 -32.49
N PHE A 69 3.99 5.43 -33.09
CA PHE A 69 4.94 4.34 -32.82
C PHE A 69 5.34 4.28 -31.34
N VAL A 70 5.27 3.06 -30.78
CA VAL A 70 5.75 2.74 -29.44
C VAL A 70 6.82 1.66 -29.54
N ASP A 71 8.04 2.01 -29.14
CA ASP A 71 9.10 1.02 -28.96
C ASP A 71 8.83 0.21 -27.68
N MET A 72 8.18 -0.94 -27.84
CA MET A 72 7.82 -1.83 -26.73
C MET A 72 9.03 -2.44 -26.02
N THR A 73 10.25 -2.34 -26.56
CA THR A 73 11.47 -2.75 -25.84
C THR A 73 11.94 -1.69 -24.84
N ARG A 74 11.49 -0.44 -24.99
CA ARG A 74 11.84 0.71 -24.14
C ARG A 74 10.63 1.33 -23.46
N ALA A 75 9.43 0.89 -23.80
CA ALA A 75 8.19 1.33 -23.19
C ALA A 75 8.17 0.99 -21.70
N SER A 76 7.40 1.76 -20.94
CA SER A 76 7.03 1.47 -19.57
C SER A 76 5.52 1.52 -19.44
N LEU A 77 4.95 0.83 -18.46
CA LEU A 77 3.49 0.83 -18.29
C LEU A 77 2.95 2.24 -17.99
N SER A 78 3.72 3.10 -17.32
CA SER A 78 3.36 4.51 -17.10
C SER A 78 3.18 5.32 -18.39
N GLY A 79 3.82 4.92 -19.49
CA GLY A 79 3.71 5.60 -20.79
C GLY A 79 2.31 5.55 -21.41
N PHE A 80 1.44 4.66 -20.93
CA PHE A 80 0.05 4.54 -21.39
C PHE A 80 -0.94 5.38 -20.57
N GLY A 81 -0.50 6.07 -19.52
CA GLY A 81 -1.34 7.01 -18.77
C GLY A 81 -2.68 6.41 -18.29
N ASP A 82 -3.77 7.07 -18.63
CA ASP A 82 -5.15 6.68 -18.29
C ASP A 82 -5.77 5.68 -19.30
N ASP A 83 -5.09 5.40 -20.42
CA ASP A 83 -5.57 4.47 -21.45
C ASP A 83 -5.43 3.00 -21.03
N LYS A 84 -4.78 2.74 -19.88
CA LYS A 84 -4.59 1.39 -19.32
C LYS A 84 -5.57 1.10 -18.18
N THR A 85 -6.10 -0.11 -18.18
CA THR A 85 -6.89 -0.66 -17.06
C THR A 85 -6.31 -1.98 -16.60
N ASN A 86 -6.02 -2.12 -15.30
CA ASN A 86 -5.57 -3.38 -14.72
C ASN A 86 -6.67 -4.44 -14.81
N MET A 87 -6.30 -5.66 -15.19
CA MET A 87 -7.20 -6.81 -15.22
C MET A 87 -6.93 -7.69 -13.99
N PRO A 88 -7.81 -7.68 -12.96
CA PRO A 88 -7.61 -8.47 -11.75
C PRO A 88 -7.67 -9.97 -12.06
N ALA A 89 -6.79 -10.76 -11.44
CA ALA A 89 -6.67 -12.20 -11.69
C ALA A 89 -7.97 -12.98 -11.43
N THR A 90 -8.82 -12.50 -10.53
CA THR A 90 -10.12 -13.08 -10.16
C THR A 90 -11.24 -12.77 -11.14
N SER A 91 -11.02 -11.86 -12.09
CA SER A 91 -12.04 -11.47 -13.06
C SER A 91 -12.12 -12.46 -14.23
N TYR A 92 -13.30 -12.58 -14.83
CA TYR A 92 -13.52 -13.33 -16.06
C TYR A 92 -13.16 -12.50 -17.28
N LEU A 93 -12.59 -13.13 -18.32
CA LEU A 93 -12.21 -12.44 -19.56
C LEU A 93 -13.39 -11.82 -20.29
N SER A 94 -14.60 -12.37 -20.14
CA SER A 94 -15.84 -11.82 -20.70
C SER A 94 -16.18 -10.42 -20.21
N ARG A 95 -15.60 -9.95 -19.09
CA ARG A 95 -15.73 -8.56 -18.62
C ARG A 95 -14.89 -7.58 -19.43
N TRP A 96 -13.81 -8.08 -20.05
CA TRP A 96 -12.78 -7.26 -20.70
C TRP A 96 -12.85 -7.33 -22.21
N PHE A 97 -13.23 -8.49 -22.74
CA PHE A 97 -13.28 -8.78 -24.16
C PHE A 97 -14.62 -9.41 -24.54
N ASN A 98 -15.23 -8.89 -25.60
CA ASN A 98 -16.37 -9.50 -26.25
C ASN A 98 -15.89 -10.27 -27.49
N THR A 99 -16.37 -11.50 -27.68
CA THR A 99 -16.00 -12.34 -28.84
C THR A 99 -16.31 -11.70 -30.20
N ALA A 100 -17.22 -10.73 -30.25
CA ALA A 100 -17.54 -9.99 -31.47
C ALA A 100 -16.59 -8.81 -31.76
N GLU A 101 -15.78 -8.38 -30.79
CA GLU A 101 -14.99 -7.13 -30.84
C GLU A 101 -13.47 -7.36 -30.78
N VAL A 102 -13.01 -8.61 -30.75
CA VAL A 102 -11.58 -8.94 -30.87
C VAL A 102 -11.17 -8.75 -32.33
N ALA A 103 -10.90 -7.49 -32.70
CA ALA A 103 -10.53 -7.13 -34.06
C ALA A 103 -9.13 -7.66 -34.41
N ALA A 104 -8.99 -8.16 -35.65
CA ALA A 104 -7.68 -8.52 -36.18
C ALA A 104 -6.79 -7.27 -36.26
N GLY A 105 -5.58 -7.34 -35.70
CA GLY A 105 -4.63 -6.21 -35.67
C GLY A 105 -4.54 -5.49 -34.33
N GLN A 106 -5.55 -5.57 -33.47
CA GLN A 106 -5.50 -4.91 -32.16
C GLN A 106 -4.58 -5.67 -31.19
N ILE A 107 -3.83 -4.94 -30.37
CA ILE A 107 -3.13 -5.50 -29.22
C ILE A 107 -4.06 -5.39 -28.01
N HIS A 108 -4.45 -6.55 -27.50
CA HIS A 108 -5.54 -6.68 -26.53
C HIS A 108 -5.04 -6.60 -25.09
N VAL A 109 -3.82 -7.10 -24.85
CA VAL A 109 -3.26 -7.25 -23.51
C VAL A 109 -1.82 -6.77 -23.50
N VAL A 110 -1.53 -5.81 -22.63
CA VAL A 110 -0.17 -5.46 -22.26
C VAL A 110 0.19 -6.22 -21.00
N VAL A 111 1.28 -6.97 -21.07
CA VAL A 111 1.84 -7.77 -19.98
C VAL A 111 2.98 -6.97 -19.37
N SER A 112 2.91 -6.75 -18.06
CA SER A 112 4.01 -6.19 -17.30
C SER A 112 4.61 -7.25 -16.40
N SER A 113 5.94 -7.40 -16.46
CA SER A 113 6.67 -8.06 -15.38
C SER A 113 6.67 -7.13 -14.16
N VAL A 114 6.71 -7.69 -12.95
CA VAL A 114 6.97 -6.90 -11.73
C VAL A 114 8.26 -6.06 -11.88
N ASP A 115 9.21 -6.50 -12.70
CA ASP A 115 10.46 -5.80 -12.98
C ASP A 115 10.29 -4.46 -13.75
N ASP A 116 9.21 -4.28 -14.54
CA ASP A 116 9.00 -3.09 -15.40
C ASP A 116 8.09 -2.02 -14.76
N MET A 117 7.58 -2.27 -13.54
CA MET A 117 6.71 -1.37 -12.80
C MET A 117 7.51 -0.38 -11.93
N GLY A 118 8.41 0.38 -12.57
CA GLY A 118 9.08 1.58 -12.00
C GLY A 118 9.82 1.37 -10.67
N ASP A 119 11.15 1.29 -10.71
CA ASP A 119 12.08 1.36 -9.58
C ASP A 119 11.54 0.85 -8.22
N GLN A 120 11.02 -0.38 -8.19
CA GLN A 120 10.64 -1.10 -6.96
C GLN A 120 11.85 -1.71 -6.25
N THR A 121 13.02 -1.08 -6.41
CA THR A 121 14.28 -1.47 -5.79
C THR A 121 14.12 -1.69 -4.29
N ARG A 122 13.28 -0.89 -3.62
CA ARG A 122 12.99 -1.08 -2.19
C ARG A 122 12.32 -2.42 -1.88
N TRP A 123 11.38 -2.90 -2.69
CA TRP A 123 10.75 -4.21 -2.45
C TRP A 123 11.70 -5.37 -2.72
N THR A 124 12.55 -5.25 -3.75
CA THR A 124 13.61 -6.24 -4.01
C THR A 124 14.58 -6.31 -2.83
N GLU A 125 15.08 -5.16 -2.36
CA GLU A 125 15.97 -5.07 -1.21
C GLU A 125 15.32 -5.62 0.07
N LEU A 126 14.02 -5.33 0.30
CA LEU A 126 13.28 -5.92 1.41
C LEU A 126 13.20 -7.44 1.28
N ASN A 127 12.84 -7.97 0.11
CA ASN A 127 12.73 -9.41 -0.12
C ASN A 127 14.06 -10.16 0.08
N ASP A 128 15.19 -9.48 -0.09
CA ASP A 128 16.52 -10.05 0.15
C ASP A 128 16.87 -10.16 1.64
N VAL A 129 16.37 -9.23 2.47
CA VAL A 129 16.61 -9.21 3.92
C VAL A 129 15.51 -9.91 4.73
N LEU A 130 14.32 -10.10 4.17
CA LEU A 130 13.21 -10.73 4.86
C LEU A 130 13.53 -12.19 5.22
N PRO A 131 13.29 -12.61 6.48
CA PRO A 131 13.73 -13.91 6.97
C PRO A 131 12.97 -15.05 6.30
N ARG A 132 13.60 -15.71 5.32
CA ARG A 132 13.05 -16.92 4.66
C ARG A 132 12.76 -18.07 5.65
N ARG A 133 13.48 -18.12 6.78
CA ARG A 133 13.35 -19.21 7.77
C ARG A 133 12.09 -19.13 8.64
N LYS A 134 11.44 -17.96 8.71
CA LYS A 134 10.17 -17.74 9.41
C LYS A 134 9.00 -17.59 8.45
N ALA A 135 9.25 -17.70 7.14
CA ALA A 135 8.21 -17.57 6.14
C ALA A 135 7.28 -18.78 6.20
N LEU A 136 5.99 -18.52 6.35
CA LEU A 136 4.98 -19.56 6.20
C LEU A 136 4.63 -19.69 4.73
N GLN A 137 4.38 -20.93 4.30
CA GLN A 137 3.91 -21.21 2.95
C GLN A 137 2.44 -20.80 2.85
N HIS A 138 2.17 -19.52 2.56
CA HIS A 138 0.82 -19.00 2.46
C HIS A 138 0.38 -18.92 0.99
N ARG A 139 -0.49 -19.85 0.57
CA ARG A 139 -0.96 -20.01 -0.82
C ARG A 139 0.19 -20.26 -1.82
N GLY A 140 1.22 -20.99 -1.41
CA GLY A 140 2.33 -21.41 -2.29
C GLY A 140 3.47 -20.39 -2.46
N VAL A 141 3.45 -19.27 -1.73
CA VAL A 141 4.54 -18.28 -1.71
C VAL A 141 5.06 -18.15 -0.27
N ASP A 142 6.38 -18.16 -0.12
CA ASP A 142 7.05 -17.89 1.15
C ASP A 142 6.91 -16.40 1.49
N SER A 143 6.20 -16.09 2.57
CA SER A 143 5.99 -14.73 3.07
C SER A 143 6.26 -14.66 4.57
N ALA A 144 6.96 -13.60 5.01
CA ALA A 144 7.26 -13.36 6.42
C ALA A 144 6.10 -12.64 7.11
N ALA A 145 5.76 -13.04 8.34
CA ALA A 145 4.79 -12.30 9.14
C ALA A 145 5.42 -10.96 9.56
N ILE A 146 4.70 -9.84 9.42
CA ILE A 146 5.19 -8.51 9.77
C ILE A 146 5.75 -8.48 11.20
N SER A 147 4.99 -9.04 12.15
CA SER A 147 5.36 -9.11 13.58
C SER A 147 6.61 -9.96 13.88
N ASP A 148 7.05 -10.80 12.95
CA ASP A 148 8.21 -11.67 13.11
C ASP A 148 9.53 -11.06 12.60
N VAL A 149 9.42 -9.94 11.87
CA VAL A 149 10.54 -9.22 11.25
C VAL A 149 11.01 -8.12 12.20
N SER A 150 12.26 -8.21 12.65
CA SER A 150 12.78 -7.23 13.60
C SER A 150 13.19 -5.94 12.90
N TRP A 151 13.19 -4.81 13.62
CA TRP A 151 13.75 -3.55 13.11
C TRP A 151 15.18 -3.74 12.58
N SER A 152 16.02 -4.53 13.24
CA SER A 152 17.39 -4.79 12.79
C SER A 152 17.49 -5.46 11.40
N ASP A 153 16.49 -6.26 11.01
CA ASP A 153 16.50 -6.95 9.72
C ASP A 153 16.26 -5.97 8.56
N VAL A 154 15.37 -4.99 8.76
CA VAL A 154 14.89 -4.09 7.70
C VAL A 154 15.47 -2.69 7.77
N ARG A 155 16.13 -2.33 8.87
CA ARG A 155 16.67 -0.99 9.13
C ARG A 155 17.52 -0.47 7.98
N ALA A 156 18.48 -1.27 7.50
CA ALA A 156 19.42 -0.81 6.47
C ALA A 156 18.71 -0.43 5.16
N VAL A 157 17.63 -1.15 4.82
CA VAL A 157 16.81 -0.85 3.66
C VAL A 157 16.01 0.42 3.92
N PHE A 158 15.25 0.50 5.01
CA PHE A 158 14.43 1.70 5.26
C PHE A 158 15.26 2.97 5.46
N ASP A 159 16.37 2.93 6.18
CA ASP A 159 17.27 4.08 6.41
C ASP A 159 17.76 4.69 5.08
N LYS A 160 17.89 3.90 3.99
CA LYS A 160 18.27 4.38 2.65
C LYS A 160 17.20 5.27 2.00
N TYR A 161 15.93 5.02 2.29
CA TYR A 161 14.79 5.68 1.66
C TYR A 161 14.12 6.72 2.57
N THR A 162 14.45 6.74 3.85
CA THR A 162 13.80 7.60 4.85
C THR A 162 14.37 9.01 4.86
N ILE A 163 13.48 9.98 4.77
CA ILE A 163 13.75 11.41 4.92
C ILE A 163 12.95 11.92 6.13
N LYS A 164 13.60 12.61 7.06
CA LYS A 164 12.92 13.28 8.17
C LYS A 164 12.33 14.60 7.67
N GLN A 165 11.04 14.80 7.89
CA GLN A 165 10.31 15.99 7.48
C GLN A 165 9.15 16.26 8.42
N GLU A 166 8.84 17.54 8.69
CA GLU A 166 7.60 17.90 9.38
C GLU A 166 6.37 17.67 8.51
N PHE A 167 5.35 17.07 9.09
CA PHE A 167 4.09 16.82 8.40
C PHE A 167 3.18 18.04 8.48
N PRO A 168 2.42 18.34 7.41
CA PRO A 168 1.47 19.43 7.43
C PRO A 168 0.42 19.21 8.53
N ARG A 169 -0.21 20.31 8.95
CA ARG A 169 -1.31 20.30 9.92
C ARG A 169 -2.53 20.93 9.28
N GLN A 170 -3.69 20.36 9.58
CA GLN A 170 -4.97 20.90 9.15
C GLN A 170 -5.90 20.99 10.35
N ALA A 171 -6.37 22.20 10.61
CA ALA A 171 -7.25 22.48 11.74
C ALA A 171 -8.47 21.55 11.73
N ILE A 172 -8.78 21.02 12.91
CA ILE A 172 -10.01 20.29 13.19
C ILE A 172 -11.02 21.28 13.78
N PRO A 173 -12.34 21.12 13.54
CA PRO A 173 -13.34 21.97 14.19
C PRO A 173 -13.17 22.02 15.72
N ALA A 174 -13.21 23.21 16.31
CA ALA A 174 -12.99 23.41 17.75
C ALA A 174 -13.89 22.51 18.62
N GLN A 175 -15.15 22.37 18.24
CA GLN A 175 -16.11 21.49 18.92
C GLN A 175 -15.66 20.02 18.96
N ALA A 176 -15.00 19.53 17.89
CA ALA A 176 -14.49 18.16 17.86
C ALA A 176 -13.24 18.00 18.73
N MET A 177 -12.39 19.03 18.79
CA MET A 177 -11.24 19.06 19.72
C MET A 177 -11.68 19.13 21.19
N ASP A 178 -12.69 19.95 21.51
CA ASP A 178 -13.25 20.04 22.87
C ASP A 178 -13.89 18.72 23.31
N ALA A 179 -14.60 18.04 22.40
CA ALA A 179 -15.18 16.72 22.65
C ALA A 179 -14.09 15.67 22.92
N LEU A 180 -13.00 15.69 22.15
CA LEU A 180 -11.86 14.80 22.33
C LEU A 180 -11.19 15.02 23.71
N ASP A 181 -10.92 16.29 24.05
CA ASP A 181 -10.33 16.66 25.34
C ASP A 181 -11.19 16.19 26.52
N MET A 182 -12.50 16.44 26.45
CA MET A 182 -13.45 15.98 27.45
C MET A 182 -13.46 14.45 27.58
N TYR A 183 -13.40 13.72 26.46
CA TYR A 183 -13.39 12.27 26.44
C TYR A 183 -12.12 11.70 27.11
N LEU A 184 -10.95 12.26 26.79
CA LEU A 184 -9.67 11.84 27.38
C LEU A 184 -9.62 12.12 28.89
N LYS A 185 -10.22 13.24 29.34
CA LYS A 185 -10.40 13.52 30.78
C LYS A 185 -11.30 12.49 31.47
N MET A 186 -12.39 12.05 30.82
CA MET A 186 -13.25 10.98 31.37
C MET A 186 -12.51 9.65 31.52
N ILE A 187 -11.66 9.29 30.55
CA ILE A 187 -10.80 8.11 30.65
C ILE A 187 -9.86 8.26 31.84
N ALA A 188 -9.19 9.41 31.97
CA ALA A 188 -8.26 9.68 33.07
C ALA A 188 -8.95 9.60 34.45
N MET A 189 -10.20 10.05 34.58
CA MET A 189 -10.98 9.90 35.81
C MET A 189 -11.34 8.45 36.12
N SER A 190 -11.49 7.60 35.11
CA SER A 190 -11.97 6.22 35.26
C SER A 190 -10.84 5.21 35.44
N PHE A 191 -9.76 5.34 34.67
CA PHE A 191 -8.64 4.41 34.62
C PHE A 191 -7.37 4.97 35.29
N GLY A 192 -7.42 6.21 35.76
CA GLY A 192 -6.26 6.96 36.22
C GLY A 192 -5.61 7.77 35.09
N PRO A 193 -4.86 8.83 35.43
CA PRO A 193 -4.18 9.67 34.46
C PRO A 193 -3.05 8.93 33.73
N ILE A 194 -2.57 9.48 32.61
CA ILE A 194 -1.45 8.89 31.89
C ILE A 194 -0.19 9.00 32.75
N ASP A 195 0.40 7.86 33.07
CA ASP A 195 1.72 7.81 33.69
C ASP A 195 2.79 7.62 32.61
N ALA A 196 3.50 8.69 32.30
CA ALA A 196 4.62 8.68 31.35
C ALA A 196 5.77 7.76 31.77
N ARG A 197 5.84 7.36 33.05
CA ARG A 197 6.85 6.44 33.58
C ARG A 197 6.39 4.99 33.61
N SER A 198 5.09 4.74 33.41
CA SER A 198 4.51 3.41 33.41
C SER A 198 4.69 2.74 32.05
N SER A 199 5.09 1.47 32.05
CA SER A 199 5.10 0.62 30.84
C SER A 199 3.75 -0.06 30.59
N ASP A 200 2.67 0.37 31.27
CA ASP A 200 1.34 -0.21 31.07
C ASP A 200 0.78 0.17 29.69
N VAL A 201 1.04 -0.70 28.72
CA VAL A 201 0.56 -0.58 27.34
C VAL A 201 -0.96 -0.74 27.27
N THR A 202 -1.58 -1.44 28.21
CA THR A 202 -3.02 -1.78 28.17
C THR A 202 -3.88 -0.54 28.38
N THR A 203 -3.56 0.26 29.40
CA THR A 203 -4.33 1.48 29.70
C THR A 203 -4.17 2.54 28.61
N ARG A 204 -2.97 2.64 28.01
CA ARG A 204 -2.70 3.63 26.95
C ARG A 204 -3.53 3.42 25.68
N LYS A 205 -3.96 2.19 25.38
CA LYS A 205 -4.86 1.91 24.24
C LYS A 205 -6.15 2.72 24.32
N TYR A 206 -6.70 2.90 25.53
CA TYR A 206 -7.92 3.68 25.74
C TYR A 206 -7.75 5.17 25.45
N PHE A 207 -6.53 5.71 25.53
CA PHE A 207 -6.25 7.10 25.16
C PHE A 207 -5.96 7.26 23.65
N ILE A 208 -5.48 6.21 22.98
CA ILE A 208 -5.18 6.24 21.54
C ILE A 208 -6.46 6.21 20.69
N THR A 209 -7.36 5.26 20.94
CA THR A 209 -8.55 5.06 20.10
C THR A 209 -9.44 6.31 19.97
N PRO A 210 -9.72 7.10 21.04
CA PRO A 210 -10.52 8.31 20.92
C PRO A 210 -9.92 9.37 20.00
N ILE A 211 -8.59 9.51 19.96
CA ILE A 211 -7.90 10.47 19.08
C ILE A 211 -8.28 10.14 17.63
N PHE A 212 -8.14 8.88 17.23
CA PHE A 212 -8.50 8.46 15.88
C PHE A 212 -10.00 8.55 15.61
N LEU A 213 -10.84 8.19 16.56
CA LEU A 213 -12.30 8.27 16.40
C LEU A 213 -12.76 9.70 16.10
N HIS A 214 -12.26 10.68 16.87
CA HIS A 214 -12.64 12.09 16.69
C HIS A 214 -12.07 12.67 15.39
N VAL A 215 -10.81 12.37 15.06
CA VAL A 215 -10.19 12.83 13.81
C VAL A 215 -10.88 12.21 12.59
N ALA A 216 -11.15 10.89 12.62
CA ALA A 216 -11.84 10.20 11.54
C ALA A 216 -13.26 10.75 11.35
N SER A 217 -14.01 10.96 12.44
CA SER A 217 -15.33 11.58 12.39
C SER A 217 -15.30 12.99 11.81
N ALA A 218 -14.29 13.81 12.15
CA ALA A 218 -14.13 15.16 11.61
C ALA A 218 -13.78 15.16 10.11
N ALA A 219 -13.03 14.15 9.66
CA ALA A 219 -12.62 13.99 8.26
C ALA A 219 -13.68 13.26 7.39
N GLY A 220 -14.71 12.65 8.00
CA GLY A 220 -15.60 11.73 7.29
C GLY A 220 -14.91 10.42 6.87
N ALA A 221 -13.86 10.02 7.58
CA ALA A 221 -13.11 8.78 7.35
C ALA A 221 -13.71 7.60 8.13
N ASN A 222 -13.53 6.40 7.58
CA ASN A 222 -13.93 5.15 8.22
C ASN A 222 -12.77 4.53 8.99
N MET A 223 -13.07 3.89 10.12
CA MET A 223 -12.11 3.04 10.85
C MET A 223 -12.41 1.58 10.54
N VAL A 224 -11.45 0.88 9.91
CA VAL A 224 -11.52 -0.56 9.65
C VAL A 224 -10.69 -1.28 10.70
N LEU A 225 -11.29 -2.26 11.36
CA LEU A 225 -10.64 -3.05 12.42
C LEU A 225 -10.08 -4.35 11.85
N ASP A 226 -8.97 -4.81 12.44
CA ASP A 226 -8.49 -6.18 12.28
C ASP A 226 -8.27 -6.56 10.80
N GLU A 227 -7.71 -5.61 10.03
CA GLU A 227 -7.53 -5.71 8.58
C GLU A 227 -6.33 -6.58 8.24
N GLU A 228 -6.56 -7.62 7.45
CA GLU A 228 -5.50 -8.46 6.91
C GLU A 228 -4.82 -7.74 5.75
N VAL A 229 -3.51 -7.57 5.86
CA VAL A 229 -2.69 -6.96 4.81
C VAL A 229 -1.68 -7.97 4.31
N ARG A 230 -1.57 -8.08 2.99
CA ARG A 230 -0.65 -9.00 2.34
C ARG A 230 -0.04 -8.38 1.10
N GLY A 231 1.29 -8.34 1.06
CA GLY A 231 2.02 -8.04 -0.16
C GLY A 231 2.05 -9.26 -1.10
N MET A 232 1.96 -8.98 -2.39
CA MET A 232 2.12 -9.93 -3.49
C MET A 232 3.56 -9.89 -4.03
N ARG A 233 4.10 -8.69 -4.23
CA ARG A 233 5.46 -8.36 -4.67
C ARG A 233 6.42 -8.25 -3.47
N VAL A 234 6.02 -7.58 -2.39
CA VAL A 234 6.77 -7.58 -1.13
C VAL A 234 6.30 -8.76 -0.27
N ARG A 235 7.23 -9.65 0.10
CA ARG A 235 6.91 -10.96 0.70
C ARG A 235 6.63 -10.86 2.19
N VAL A 236 5.64 -10.04 2.56
CA VAL A 236 5.15 -9.89 3.92
C VAL A 236 3.64 -10.05 4.02
N HIS A 237 3.17 -10.47 5.17
CA HIS A 237 1.76 -10.53 5.51
C HIS A 237 1.58 -10.19 6.99
N GLY A 238 0.41 -9.70 7.36
CA GLY A 238 0.11 -9.40 8.75
C GLY A 238 -1.31 -8.93 8.94
N ARG A 239 -1.58 -8.49 10.16
CA ARG A 239 -2.87 -7.98 10.55
C ARG A 239 -2.70 -6.67 11.29
N LEU A 240 -3.46 -5.67 10.88
CA LEU A 240 -3.43 -4.34 11.47
C LEU A 240 -4.57 -4.19 12.45
N ASP A 241 -4.29 -3.60 13.61
CA ASP A 241 -5.31 -3.32 14.63
C ASP A 241 -6.39 -2.39 14.05
N PHE A 242 -5.95 -1.33 13.36
CA PHE A 242 -6.82 -0.34 12.73
C PHE A 242 -6.22 0.19 11.42
N VAL A 243 -7.09 0.50 10.47
CA VAL A 243 -6.77 1.28 9.27
C VAL A 243 -7.80 2.39 9.12
N LEU A 244 -7.34 3.62 8.93
CA LEU A 244 -8.21 4.73 8.55
C LEU A 244 -8.33 4.78 7.04
N VAL A 245 -9.56 4.89 6.54
CA VAL A 245 -9.87 4.94 5.12
C VAL A 245 -10.68 6.20 4.81
N CYS A 246 -10.12 7.06 3.95
CA CYS A 246 -10.78 8.26 3.43
C CYS A 246 -10.62 8.29 1.91
N GLY A 247 -11.66 7.93 1.16
CA GLY A 247 -11.55 7.72 -0.29
C GLY A 247 -10.52 6.62 -0.60
N VAL A 248 -9.47 6.96 -1.34
CA VAL A 248 -8.33 6.06 -1.62
C VAL A 248 -7.14 6.26 -0.68
N THR A 249 -7.23 7.21 0.27
CA THR A 249 -6.21 7.40 1.29
C THR A 249 -6.33 6.33 2.37
N ARG A 250 -5.20 5.68 2.68
CA ARG A 250 -5.08 4.71 3.78
C ARG A 250 -4.03 5.15 4.79
N ILE A 251 -4.38 5.07 6.07
CA ILE A 251 -3.44 5.24 7.20
C ILE A 251 -3.39 3.95 8.00
N CYS A 252 -2.26 3.24 7.93
CA CYS A 252 -2.00 2.04 8.71
C CYS A 252 -1.65 2.43 10.15
N LEU A 253 -2.32 1.85 11.14
CA LEU A 253 -2.00 2.08 12.54
C LEU A 253 -1.33 0.86 13.17
N VAL A 254 -0.22 1.07 13.86
CA VAL A 254 0.42 0.08 14.71
C VAL A 254 0.64 0.63 16.12
N GLN A 255 0.27 -0.17 17.12
CA GLN A 255 0.66 0.07 18.51
C GLN A 255 1.81 -0.88 18.88
N PRO A 256 2.83 -0.42 19.63
CA PRO A 256 3.93 -1.29 20.01
C PRO A 256 3.46 -2.38 20.96
N THR A 257 3.97 -3.59 20.71
CA THR A 257 3.94 -4.67 21.71
C THR A 257 5.03 -4.40 22.73
N ASP A 258 4.70 -4.51 24.03
CA ASP A 258 5.61 -4.26 25.17
C ASP A 258 6.34 -2.90 25.17
N GLY A 259 5.80 -1.91 24.45
CA GLY A 259 6.38 -0.57 24.36
C GLY A 259 7.59 -0.43 23.43
N ASP A 260 7.91 -1.45 22.63
CA ASP A 260 9.00 -1.35 21.64
C ASP A 260 8.58 -0.53 20.41
N MET A 261 8.86 0.78 20.47
CA MET A 261 8.59 1.71 19.38
C MET A 261 9.41 1.43 18.11
N LYS A 262 10.59 0.79 18.22
CA LYS A 262 11.37 0.43 17.02
C LYS A 262 10.71 -0.72 16.29
N GLN A 263 10.21 -1.70 17.04
CA GLN A 263 9.43 -2.79 16.45
C GLN A 263 8.14 -2.26 15.81
N ALA A 264 7.40 -1.38 16.50
CA ALA A 264 6.21 -0.75 15.91
C ALA A 264 6.52 0.04 14.62
N MET A 265 7.69 0.67 14.56
CA MET A 265 8.16 1.35 13.35
C MET A 265 8.46 0.37 12.21
N ALA A 266 9.09 -0.77 12.49
CA ALA A 266 9.29 -1.83 11.49
C ALA A 266 7.95 -2.34 10.97
N ASP A 267 7.01 -2.61 11.89
CA ASP A 267 5.70 -3.14 11.59
C ASP A 267 4.89 -2.20 10.70
N VAL A 268 4.85 -0.90 11.04
CA VAL A 268 4.08 0.09 10.27
C VAL A 268 4.68 0.33 8.89
N LEU A 269 6.01 0.34 8.76
CA LEU A 269 6.68 0.51 7.47
C LEU A 269 6.40 -0.69 6.54
N LEU A 270 6.52 -1.91 7.05
CA LEU A 270 6.20 -3.12 6.29
C LEU A 270 4.72 -3.20 5.92
N ALA A 271 3.83 -2.78 6.82
CA ALA A 271 2.40 -2.68 6.54
C ALA A 271 2.13 -1.69 5.40
N CYS A 272 2.75 -0.51 5.42
CA CYS A 272 2.61 0.46 4.34
C CYS A 272 3.09 -0.10 2.99
N GLU A 273 4.19 -0.85 2.96
CA GLU A 273 4.65 -1.50 1.73
C GLU A 273 3.67 -2.58 1.24
N ALA A 274 3.14 -3.38 2.16
CA ALA A 274 2.20 -4.44 1.84
C ALA A 274 0.85 -3.89 1.32
N VAL A 275 0.33 -2.81 1.91
CA VAL A 275 -0.85 -2.10 1.39
C VAL A 275 -0.57 -1.49 0.03
N ALA A 276 0.57 -0.79 -0.12
CA ALA A 276 0.94 -0.17 -1.39
C ALA A 276 1.05 -1.19 -2.52
N ASP A 277 1.57 -2.37 -2.22
CA ASP A 277 1.67 -3.47 -3.14
C ASP A 277 0.29 -4.07 -3.50
N ALA A 278 -0.51 -4.40 -2.48
CA ALA A 278 -1.82 -5.03 -2.64
C ALA A 278 -2.81 -4.17 -3.44
N GLU A 279 -2.74 -2.85 -3.26
CA GLU A 279 -3.68 -1.89 -3.84
C GLU A 279 -3.09 -1.08 -5.00
N ASP A 280 -1.83 -1.32 -5.37
CA ASP A 280 -1.07 -0.51 -6.33
C ASP A 280 -1.08 0.99 -5.96
N ALA A 281 -1.06 1.29 -4.66
CA ALA A 281 -1.15 2.64 -4.15
C ALA A 281 0.21 3.34 -4.19
N ALA A 282 0.27 4.49 -4.86
CA ALA A 282 1.47 5.32 -4.90
C ALA A 282 1.83 5.85 -3.51
N VAL A 283 0.82 6.25 -2.72
CA VAL A 283 1.00 6.83 -1.38
C VAL A 283 0.23 6.00 -0.37
N VAL A 284 0.92 5.60 0.71
CA VAL A 284 0.30 5.00 1.90
C VAL A 284 0.86 5.69 3.13
N TYR A 285 -0.02 6.02 4.07
CA TYR A 285 0.40 6.59 5.34
C TYR A 285 0.46 5.54 6.44
N GLY A 286 1.29 5.80 7.44
CA GLY A 286 1.47 4.95 8.60
C GLY A 286 1.61 5.77 9.88
N ILE A 287 1.13 5.22 10.99
CA ILE A 287 1.33 5.76 12.33
C ILE A 287 1.74 4.62 13.27
N ALA A 288 2.87 4.78 13.94
CA ALA A 288 3.24 3.97 15.10
C ALA A 288 3.14 4.81 16.37
N THR A 289 2.42 4.34 17.39
CA THR A 289 2.27 5.11 18.64
C THR A 289 2.05 4.27 19.89
N ASP A 290 2.70 4.67 20.98
CA ASP A 290 2.45 4.19 22.36
C ASP A 290 1.59 5.17 23.18
N CYS A 291 0.83 6.03 22.51
CA CYS A 291 0.13 7.22 23.03
C CYS A 291 1.01 8.44 23.26
N LEU A 292 2.19 8.31 23.86
CA LEU A 292 3.03 9.47 24.18
C LEU A 292 4.01 9.81 23.07
N SER A 293 4.51 8.81 22.37
CA SER A 293 5.40 8.92 21.22
C SER A 293 4.61 8.59 19.95
N TRP A 294 4.82 9.37 18.91
CA TRP A 294 4.13 9.23 17.62
C TRP A 294 5.14 9.30 16.51
N VAL A 295 5.18 8.26 15.69
CA VAL A 295 5.94 8.23 14.44
C VAL A 295 4.95 8.25 13.30
N PHE A 296 4.98 9.31 12.51
CA PHE A 296 4.20 9.46 11.28
C PHE A 296 5.04 9.05 10.09
N VAL A 297 4.44 8.34 9.15
CA VAL A 297 5.06 7.81 7.95
C VAL A 297 4.20 8.20 6.74
N LYS A 298 4.85 8.65 5.67
CA LYS A 298 4.27 8.73 4.33
C LYS A 298 5.18 7.95 3.39
N ARG A 299 4.71 6.80 2.96
CA ARG A 299 5.39 5.94 2.00
C ARG A 299 5.05 6.41 0.60
N GLU A 300 6.08 6.70 -0.20
CA GLU A 300 6.01 6.96 -1.64
C GLU A 300 6.90 5.96 -2.38
N PRO A 301 6.82 5.81 -3.72
CA PRO A 301 7.60 4.79 -4.42
C PRO A 301 9.11 4.97 -4.24
N SER A 302 9.60 6.21 -4.35
CA SER A 302 11.04 6.52 -4.33
C SER A 302 11.60 6.80 -2.94
N HIS A 303 10.78 7.16 -1.96
CA HIS A 303 11.24 7.58 -0.63
C HIS A 303 10.13 7.43 0.41
N ILE A 304 10.50 7.61 1.68
CA ILE A 304 9.59 7.55 2.82
C ILE A 304 9.81 8.81 3.64
N LEU A 305 8.76 9.59 3.86
CA LEU A 305 8.81 10.72 4.79
C LEU A 305 8.46 10.25 6.20
N THR A 306 9.18 10.73 7.19
CA THR A 306 8.93 10.42 8.60
C THR A 306 8.94 11.66 9.47
N ALA A 307 8.05 11.71 10.45
CA ALA A 307 8.04 12.72 11.51
C ALA A 307 7.86 12.05 12.87
N GLU A 308 8.52 12.58 13.89
CA GLU A 308 8.35 12.16 15.28
C GLU A 308 7.67 13.29 16.05
N MET A 309 6.66 12.97 16.84
CA MET A 309 5.99 13.90 17.74
C MET A 309 5.78 13.26 19.11
N SER A 310 5.62 14.09 20.13
CA SER A 310 5.32 13.63 21.47
C SER A 310 4.12 14.36 22.06
N LEU A 311 3.17 13.61 22.58
CA LEU A 311 2.14 14.16 23.46
C LEU A 311 2.76 14.52 24.80
N GLN A 312 2.49 15.75 25.25
CA GLN A 312 2.99 16.27 26.52
C GLN A 312 1.93 16.08 27.59
N VAL A 313 2.40 15.77 28.79
CA VAL A 313 1.58 15.58 29.99
C VAL A 313 1.84 16.75 30.93
N ASP A 314 0.79 17.38 31.44
CA ASP A 314 0.89 18.47 32.41
C ASP A 314 1.15 17.98 33.85
N ASP A 315 1.26 18.93 34.79
CA ASP A 315 1.51 18.65 36.20
C ASP A 315 0.39 17.81 36.85
N ASP A 316 -0.85 17.93 36.33
CA ASP A 316 -2.02 17.15 36.78
C ASP A 316 -2.09 15.76 36.12
N ARG A 317 -1.09 15.42 35.30
CA ARG A 317 -0.97 14.17 34.53
C ARG A 317 -2.03 14.00 33.43
N HIS A 318 -2.52 15.12 32.91
CA HIS A 318 -3.41 15.17 31.74
C HIS A 318 -2.64 15.51 30.47
N LEU A 319 -3.16 15.07 29.32
CA LEU A 319 -2.61 15.43 28.03
C LEU A 319 -2.83 16.94 27.80
N THR A 320 -1.77 17.65 27.45
CA THR A 320 -1.88 19.08 27.12
C THR A 320 -2.68 19.27 25.84
N HIS A 321 -3.61 20.22 25.86
CA HIS A 321 -4.44 20.55 24.69
C HIS A 321 -3.60 20.87 23.45
N GLU A 322 -2.51 21.62 23.62
CA GLU A 322 -1.63 22.01 22.51
C GLU A 322 -0.98 20.80 21.83
N SER A 323 -0.41 19.86 22.60
CA SER A 323 0.24 18.68 22.01
C SER A 323 -0.78 17.74 21.36
N LEU A 324 -1.95 17.59 22.00
CA LEU A 324 -3.08 16.81 21.47
C LEU A 324 -3.59 17.39 20.15
N GLN A 325 -3.77 18.70 20.09
CA GLN A 325 -4.19 19.41 18.90
C GLN A 325 -3.19 19.22 17.76
N ARG A 326 -1.88 19.35 18.02
CA ARG A 326 -0.85 19.13 17.00
C ARG A 326 -0.95 17.73 16.39
N VAL A 327 -1.03 16.68 17.21
CA VAL A 327 -1.16 15.29 16.75
C VAL A 327 -2.46 15.12 15.95
N ALA A 328 -3.59 15.59 16.47
CA ALA A 328 -4.88 15.45 15.82
C ALA A 328 -4.90 16.16 14.45
N GLU A 329 -4.42 17.40 14.38
CA GLU A 329 -4.35 18.18 13.14
C GLU A 329 -3.40 17.59 12.10
N THR A 330 -2.33 16.93 12.52
CA THR A 330 -1.44 16.18 11.61
C THR A 330 -2.14 14.96 11.02
N ILE A 331 -2.83 14.16 11.83
CA ILE A 331 -3.62 13.02 11.34
C ILE A 331 -4.72 13.50 10.38
N HIS A 332 -5.39 14.60 10.73
CA HIS A 332 -6.41 15.21 9.89
C HIS A 332 -5.85 15.68 8.55
N ALA A 333 -4.67 16.33 8.55
CA ALA A 333 -4.00 16.71 7.32
C ALA A 333 -3.72 15.50 6.42
N MET A 334 -3.22 14.39 6.99
CA MET A 334 -2.93 13.15 6.25
C MET A 334 -4.19 12.59 5.57
N LEU A 335 -5.36 12.68 6.22
CA LEU A 335 -6.64 12.23 5.64
C LEU A 335 -7.19 13.16 4.55
N MET A 336 -6.81 14.43 4.57
CA MET A 336 -7.40 15.47 3.72
C MET A 336 -6.56 15.85 2.49
N VAL A 337 -5.37 15.25 2.32
CA VAL A 337 -4.44 15.54 1.19
C VAL A 337 -5.09 15.30 -0.18
N MET A 338 -6.23 14.62 -0.27
CA MET A 338 -6.92 14.30 -1.53
C MET A 338 -8.07 15.23 -1.93
N ASN A 339 -8.33 16.32 -1.23
CA ASN A 339 -9.42 17.24 -1.59
C ASN A 339 -8.96 18.50 -2.36
N LYS A 340 -7.89 18.43 -3.15
CA LYS A 340 -7.51 19.49 -4.09
C LYS A 340 -7.24 18.97 -5.49
#